data_AF-A0A0E3NNJ8-F1
#
_entry.id   AF-A0A0E3NNJ8-F1
#
_cell.length_a   1.000
_cell.length_b   1.000
_cell.length_c   1.000
_cell.angle_alpha   90.00
_cell.angle_beta   90.00
_cell.angle_gamma   90.00
#
_symmetry.space_group_name_H-M   'P 1'
#
loop_
_entity.id
_entity.type
_entity.pdbx_description
1 polymer ?
#
loop_
_entity_poly.entity_id
_entity_poly.type
_entity_poly.pdbx_seq_one_letter_code
_entity_poly.pdbx_strand_id
1 'polypeptide(L)'
;MGRFHQLKNVSKRYYEEFNSIEEIPDNDRVVYNEICQLIRSYTAISAVAYIQKIRKFDSNLELSEASHKAISYAEEIFKKNVNFLKKGFTPETDNTMKQIFSLICDIVDKARPFKTDSGLTNFCYNLFTYFNKRCFSTGKWKGFSPLMRARFQYG
;
A
#
# COMPACT_ATOMS: atom_id res chain seq x y z
N MET A 1 -1.15 2.52 8.33
CA MET A 1 -0.12 3.49 7.91
C MET A 1 0.24 3.29 6.44
N GLY A 2 -0.22 4.14 5.50
CA GLY A 2 -0.01 3.93 4.06
C GLY A 2 1.47 3.90 3.60
N ARG A 3 1.77 3.23 2.46
CA ARG A 3 3.14 3.15 1.88
C ARG A 3 3.84 4.49 1.72
N PHE A 4 3.13 5.55 1.34
CA PHE A 4 3.67 6.90 1.26
C PHE A 4 4.17 7.40 2.63
N HIS A 5 3.43 7.09 3.69
CA HIS A 5 3.82 7.47 5.05
C HIS A 5 5.03 6.66 5.54
N GLN A 6 5.09 5.37 5.20
CA GLN A 6 6.25 4.52 5.46
C GLN A 6 7.51 5.06 4.77
N LEU A 7 7.42 5.43 3.48
CA LEU A 7 8.52 6.05 2.75
C LEU A 7 8.93 7.39 3.39
N LYS A 8 7.97 8.26 3.72
CA LYS A 8 8.25 9.54 4.40
C LYS A 8 8.98 9.34 5.73
N ASN A 9 8.63 8.30 6.48
CA ASN A 9 9.28 7.98 7.75
C ASN A 9 10.72 7.51 7.56
N VAL A 10 11.02 6.78 6.47
CA VAL A 10 12.39 6.40 6.13
C VAL A 10 13.18 7.64 5.73
N SER A 11 12.68 8.44 4.78
CA SER A 11 13.36 9.67 4.34
C SER A 11 13.61 10.65 5.49
N LYS A 12 12.68 10.76 6.44
CA LYS A 12 12.85 11.60 7.63
C LYS A 12 14.08 11.22 8.46
N ARG A 13 14.35 9.92 8.64
CA ARG A 13 15.51 9.44 9.42
C ARG A 13 16.84 9.85 8.80
N TYR A 14 16.94 9.76 7.47
CA TYR A 14 18.14 10.21 6.76
C TYR A 14 18.26 11.73 6.75
N TYR A 15 17.14 12.45 6.58
CA TYR A 15 17.13 13.91 6.62
C TYR A 15 17.56 14.48 7.98
N GLU A 16 17.20 13.81 9.08
CA GLU A 16 17.61 14.22 10.43
C GLU A 16 19.13 14.17 10.65
N GLU A 17 19.86 13.35 9.88
CA GLU A 17 21.31 13.17 10.04
C GLU A 17 22.11 13.90 8.95
N PHE A 18 21.66 13.82 7.70
CA PHE A 18 22.39 14.34 6.55
C PHE A 18 21.83 15.67 6.00
N ASN A 19 20.75 16.21 6.57
CA ASN A 19 20.06 17.44 6.13
C ASN A 19 19.51 17.42 4.68
N SER A 20 19.86 16.44 3.86
CA SER A 20 19.47 16.27 2.47
C SER A 20 19.58 14.79 2.07
N ILE A 21 18.78 14.37 1.09
CA ILE A 21 18.85 13.00 0.52
C ILE A 21 20.05 12.90 -0.44
N GLU A 22 20.42 14.00 -1.08
CA GLU A 22 21.56 14.14 -1.99
C GLU A 22 22.90 14.02 -1.26
N GLU A 23 22.94 14.31 0.04
CA GLU A 23 24.14 14.23 0.89
C GLU A 23 24.32 12.86 1.58
N ILE A 24 23.39 11.92 1.39
CA ILE A 24 23.52 10.57 1.95
C ILE A 24 24.76 9.87 1.36
N PRO A 25 25.69 9.36 2.20
CA PRO A 25 26.86 8.59 1.76
C PRO A 25 26.49 7.37 0.91
N ASP A 26 27.40 6.91 0.05
CA ASP A 26 27.09 5.87 -0.93
C ASP A 26 26.63 4.55 -0.29
N ASN A 27 27.26 4.11 0.80
CA ASN A 27 26.85 2.90 1.52
C ASN A 27 25.41 3.02 2.05
N ASP A 28 25.13 4.11 2.75
CA ASP A 28 23.83 4.46 3.29
C ASP A 28 22.75 4.60 2.21
N ARG A 29 23.12 5.15 1.05
CA ARG A 29 22.24 5.33 -0.12
C ARG A 29 21.81 3.99 -0.69
N VAL A 30 22.71 3.01 -0.76
CA VAL A 30 22.36 1.66 -1.22
C VAL A 30 21.33 1.03 -0.28
N VAL A 31 21.51 1.15 1.04
CA VAL A 31 20.56 0.66 2.05
C VAL A 31 19.22 1.39 1.95
N TYR A 32 19.22 2.72 1.89
CA TYR A 32 18.03 3.54 1.72
C TYR A 32 17.19 3.10 0.51
N ASN A 33 17.85 2.85 -0.62
CA ASN A 33 17.18 2.42 -1.84
C ASN A 33 16.53 1.05 -1.68
N GLU A 34 17.21 0.07 -1.09
CA GLU A 34 16.61 -1.26 -0.88
C GLU A 34 15.46 -1.22 0.13
N ILE A 35 15.53 -0.38 1.17
CA ILE A 35 14.39 -0.15 2.09
C ILE A 35 13.18 0.42 1.33
N CYS A 36 13.41 1.36 0.41
CA CYS A 36 12.33 1.89 -0.43
C CYS A 36 11.71 0.80 -1.31
N GLN A 37 12.51 -0.12 -1.86
CA GLN A 37 12.01 -1.24 -2.66
C GLN A 37 11.24 -2.27 -1.82
N LEU A 38 11.70 -2.53 -0.59
CA LEU A 38 10.97 -3.35 0.38
C LEU A 38 9.57 -2.78 0.63
N ILE A 39 9.45 -1.48 0.91
CA ILE A 39 8.15 -0.82 1.17
C ILE A 39 7.23 -0.86 -0.06
N ARG A 40 7.80 -0.75 -1.26
CA ARG A 40 7.05 -0.77 -2.53
C ARG A 40 6.67 -2.18 -2.98
N SER A 41 7.21 -3.23 -2.35
CA SER A 41 6.99 -4.61 -2.76
C SER A 41 5.53 -5.03 -2.79
N TYR A 42 5.13 -5.64 -3.91
CA TYR A 42 3.78 -6.16 -4.13
C TYR A 42 3.66 -7.66 -3.86
N THR A 43 4.78 -8.36 -3.68
CA THR A 43 4.80 -9.81 -3.43
C THR A 43 5.61 -10.12 -2.18
N ALA A 44 5.28 -11.23 -1.51
CA ALA A 44 6.07 -11.70 -0.39
C ALA A 44 7.49 -12.11 -0.83
N ILE A 45 7.63 -12.66 -2.04
CA ILE A 45 8.92 -13.08 -2.61
C ILE A 45 9.85 -11.87 -2.76
N SER A 46 9.38 -10.79 -3.38
CA SER A 46 10.18 -9.57 -3.54
C SER A 46 10.53 -8.95 -2.18
N ALA A 47 9.56 -8.88 -1.26
CA ALA A 47 9.80 -8.36 0.08
C ALA A 47 10.88 -9.16 0.85
N VAL A 48 10.85 -10.50 0.74
CA VAL A 48 11.87 -11.37 1.34
C VAL A 48 13.24 -11.13 0.70
N ALA A 49 13.32 -10.99 -0.62
CA ALA A 49 14.59 -10.72 -1.30
C ALA A 49 15.20 -9.39 -0.83
N TYR A 50 14.40 -8.33 -0.73
CA TYR A 50 14.90 -7.03 -0.28
C TYR A 50 15.35 -7.02 1.19
N ILE A 51 14.59 -7.64 2.11
CA ILE A 51 15.02 -7.68 3.52
C ILE A 51 16.31 -8.50 3.70
N GLN A 52 16.51 -9.56 2.91
CA GLN A 52 17.76 -10.32 2.93
C GLN A 52 18.95 -9.48 2.44
N LYS A 53 18.77 -8.67 1.38
CA LYS A 53 19.82 -7.74 0.93
C LYS A 53 20.15 -6.69 1.98
N ILE A 54 19.12 -6.10 2.60
CA ILE A 54 19.29 -5.10 3.66
C ILE A 54 20.12 -5.67 4.82
N ARG A 55 19.78 -6.86 5.31
CA ARG A 55 20.56 -7.55 6.37
C ARG A 55 21.99 -7.83 5.95
N LYS A 56 22.21 -8.20 4.68
CA LYS A 56 23.56 -8.39 4.15
C LYS A 56 24.35 -7.08 4.17
N PHE A 57 23.75 -5.95 3.82
CA PHE A 57 24.42 -4.66 3.90
C PHE A 57 24.71 -4.24 5.34
N ASP A 58 23.77 -4.44 6.25
CA ASP A 58 23.94 -4.18 7.69
C ASP A 58 25.15 -4.93 8.29
N SER A 59 25.45 -6.13 7.78
CA SER A 59 26.56 -6.95 8.26
C SER A 59 27.91 -6.66 7.56
N ASN A 60 27.91 -6.01 6.40
CA ASN A 60 29.10 -5.91 5.54
C ASN A 60 29.55 -4.48 5.22
N LEU A 61 28.71 -3.48 5.46
CA LEU A 61 29.02 -2.08 5.21
C LEU A 61 29.16 -1.33 6.52
N GLU A 62 30.07 -0.36 6.55
CA GLU A 62 30.02 0.69 7.57
C GLU A 62 28.86 1.63 7.21
N LEU A 63 27.87 1.68 8.11
CA LEU A 63 26.63 2.42 7.94
C LEU A 63 26.49 3.47 9.03
N SER A 64 25.71 4.50 8.73
CA SER A 64 25.40 5.54 9.69
C SER A 64 24.30 5.11 10.68
N GLU A 65 24.15 5.87 11.76
CA GLU A 65 23.11 5.65 12.75
C GLU A 65 21.70 5.80 12.13
N ALA A 66 21.51 6.74 11.19
CA ALA A 66 20.29 6.87 10.41
C ALA A 66 19.96 5.58 9.63
N SER A 67 20.95 4.92 9.03
CA SER A 67 20.76 3.63 8.35
C SER A 67 20.33 2.54 9.33
N HIS A 68 20.97 2.40 10.48
CA HIS A 68 20.56 1.41 11.49
C HIS A 68 19.12 1.67 11.99
N LYS A 69 18.76 2.93 12.24
CA LYS A 69 17.36 3.31 12.58
C LYS A 69 16.37 3.00 11.45
N ALA A 70 16.78 3.16 10.20
CA ALA A 70 15.95 2.87 9.04
C ALA A 70 15.80 1.35 8.83
N ILE A 71 16.86 0.58 9.02
CA ILE A 71 16.86 -0.89 8.96
C ILE A 71 15.93 -1.47 10.03
N SER A 72 16.04 -1.00 11.27
CA SER A 72 15.16 -1.41 12.37
C SER A 72 13.68 -1.15 12.03
N TYR A 73 13.37 0.02 11.46
CA TYR A 73 12.03 0.34 10.99
C TYR A 73 11.58 -0.55 9.82
N ALA A 74 12.47 -0.85 8.88
CA ALA A 74 12.20 -1.73 7.73
C ALA A 74 11.86 -3.16 8.18
N GLU A 75 12.55 -3.68 9.19
CA GLU A 75 12.27 -4.97 9.83
C GLU A 75 10.86 -5.02 10.43
N GLU A 76 10.45 -3.96 11.15
CA GLU A 76 9.09 -3.87 11.69
C GLU A 76 8.02 -3.87 10.58
N ILE A 77 8.24 -3.08 9.52
CA ILE A 77 7.35 -3.03 8.36
C ILE A 77 7.25 -4.41 7.73
N PHE A 78 8.38 -5.08 7.51
CA PHE A 78 8.40 -6.41 6.91
C PHE A 78 7.61 -7.42 7.74
N LYS A 79 7.84 -7.48 9.06
CA LYS A 79 7.10 -8.37 9.98
C LYS A 79 5.60 -8.14 9.93
N LYS A 80 5.16 -6.87 9.91
CA LYS A 80 3.74 -6.50 9.81
C LYS A 80 3.13 -6.92 8.46
N ASN A 81 3.89 -6.80 7.38
CA ASN A 81 3.34 -6.83 6.01
C ASN A 81 3.48 -8.19 5.30
N VAL A 82 4.47 -9.01 5.66
CA VAL A 82 4.78 -10.25 4.92
C VAL A 82 3.61 -11.24 4.91
N ASN A 83 2.85 -11.33 6.01
CA ASN A 83 1.69 -12.21 6.10
C ASN A 83 0.54 -11.76 5.20
N PHE A 84 0.33 -10.44 5.05
CA PHE A 84 -0.65 -9.90 4.12
C PHE A 84 -0.24 -10.14 2.67
N LEU A 85 1.04 -9.91 2.36
CA LEU A 85 1.60 -10.16 1.04
C LEU A 85 1.49 -11.63 0.62
N LYS A 86 1.74 -12.58 1.53
CA LYS A 86 1.55 -14.02 1.28
C LYS A 86 0.12 -14.38 0.94
N LYS A 87 -0.84 -13.66 1.52
CA LYS A 87 -2.28 -13.82 1.24
C LYS A 87 -2.74 -13.06 -0.01
N GLY A 88 -1.83 -12.42 -0.74
CA GLY A 88 -2.11 -11.65 -1.96
C GLY A 88 -2.71 -10.26 -1.71
N PHE A 89 -2.68 -9.77 -0.47
CA PHE A 89 -3.14 -8.43 -0.13
C PHE A 89 -2.02 -7.40 -0.26
N THR A 90 -2.37 -6.19 -0.70
CA THR A 90 -1.47 -5.04 -0.62
C THR A 90 -1.31 -4.66 0.87
N PRO A 91 -0.07 -4.61 1.40
CA PRO A 91 0.16 -4.37 2.81
C PRO A 91 -0.19 -2.93 3.22
N GLU A 92 -0.69 -2.81 4.46
CA GLU A 92 -1.19 -1.61 5.15
C GLU A 92 -1.47 -0.42 4.22
N THR A 93 -2.49 -0.56 3.40
CA THR A 93 -3.10 0.57 2.74
C THR A 93 -4.19 1.14 3.64
N ASP A 94 -3.85 2.22 4.33
CA ASP A 94 -4.79 3.31 4.63
C ASP A 94 -5.67 3.63 3.42
N ASN A 95 -5.14 3.41 2.21
CA ASN A 95 -5.88 3.50 0.96
C ASN A 95 -7.04 2.49 0.84
N THR A 96 -7.00 1.27 1.38
CA THR A 96 -8.17 0.37 1.30
C THR A 96 -9.27 0.84 2.24
N MET A 97 -8.91 1.22 3.47
CA MET A 97 -9.89 1.72 4.44
C MET A 97 -10.43 3.11 4.02
N LYS A 98 -9.58 4.02 3.52
CA LYS A 98 -10.00 5.29 2.91
C LYS A 98 -10.77 5.11 1.61
N GLN A 99 -10.44 4.13 0.77
CA GLN A 99 -11.24 3.79 -0.41
C GLN A 99 -12.58 3.21 0.00
N ILE A 100 -12.64 2.40 1.05
CA ILE A 100 -13.89 1.88 1.62
C ILE A 100 -14.71 3.01 2.23
N PHE A 101 -14.12 3.91 3.02
CA PHE A 101 -14.81 5.07 3.58
C PHE A 101 -15.24 6.07 2.50
N SER A 102 -14.40 6.33 1.49
CA SER A 102 -14.79 7.12 0.31
C SER A 102 -15.92 6.46 -0.45
N LEU A 103 -15.89 5.13 -0.60
CA LEU A 103 -16.98 4.38 -1.23
C LEU A 103 -18.26 4.45 -0.38
N ILE A 104 -18.16 4.34 0.95
CA ILE A 104 -19.29 4.49 1.87
C ILE A 104 -19.85 5.91 1.79
N CYS A 105 -19.01 6.94 1.79
CA CYS A 105 -19.43 8.34 1.63
C CYS A 105 -20.11 8.55 0.26
N ASP A 106 -19.52 8.04 -0.83
CA ASP A 106 -20.13 8.09 -2.16
C ASP A 106 -21.50 7.40 -2.16
N ILE A 107 -21.61 6.23 -1.52
CA ILE A 107 -22.87 5.49 -1.37
C ILE A 107 -23.88 6.32 -0.56
N VAL A 108 -23.48 6.89 0.58
CA VAL A 108 -24.34 7.70 1.46
C VAL A 108 -24.83 8.96 0.74
N ASP A 109 -23.96 9.64 -0.01
CA ASP A 109 -24.34 10.80 -0.82
C ASP A 109 -25.31 10.42 -1.94
N LYS A 110 -25.11 9.26 -2.59
CA LYS A 110 -26.02 8.73 -3.61
C LYS A 110 -27.31 8.16 -3.02
N ALA A 111 -27.32 7.80 -1.73
CA ALA A 111 -28.46 7.34 -0.95
C ALA A 111 -29.30 8.52 -0.41
N ARG A 112 -28.77 9.74 -0.34
CA ARG A 112 -29.51 10.94 0.09
C ARG A 112 -30.91 11.14 -0.57
N PRO A 113 -31.17 10.72 -1.83
CA PRO A 113 -32.50 10.77 -2.46
C PRO A 113 -33.53 9.74 -1.96
N PHE A 114 -33.20 8.85 -1.01
CA PHE A 114 -34.12 7.83 -0.44
C PHE A 114 -35.40 8.39 0.21
N LYS A 115 -35.56 9.71 0.28
CA LYS A 115 -36.77 10.38 0.76
C LYS A 115 -37.98 10.29 -0.19
N THR A 116 -37.90 9.51 -1.28
CA THR A 116 -38.97 9.36 -2.29
C THR A 116 -39.10 7.90 -2.74
N ASP A 117 -40.32 7.45 -3.08
CA ASP A 117 -40.61 6.05 -3.46
C ASP A 117 -39.84 5.57 -4.71
N SER A 118 -39.42 6.47 -5.60
CA SER A 118 -38.57 6.16 -6.77
C SER A 118 -37.06 6.16 -6.46
N GLY A 119 -36.67 6.51 -5.23
CA GLY A 119 -35.29 6.73 -4.80
C GLY A 119 -34.45 5.44 -4.72
N LEU A 120 -35.05 4.30 -4.37
CA LEU A 120 -34.36 3.02 -4.27
C LEU A 120 -33.91 2.50 -5.63
N THR A 121 -34.78 2.57 -6.64
CA THR A 121 -34.46 2.12 -8.01
C THR A 121 -33.33 2.97 -8.60
N ASN A 122 -33.38 4.29 -8.41
CA ASN A 122 -32.33 5.20 -8.87
C ASN A 122 -31.01 5.02 -8.09
N PHE A 123 -31.07 4.78 -6.79
CA PHE A 123 -29.89 4.47 -5.98
C PHE A 123 -29.21 3.19 -6.46
N CYS A 124 -29.96 2.10 -6.59
CA CYS A 124 -29.44 0.82 -7.07
C CYS A 124 -28.85 0.97 -8.47
N TYR A 125 -29.56 1.61 -9.40
CA TYR A 125 -29.08 1.83 -10.76
C TYR A 125 -27.76 2.62 -10.80
N ASN A 126 -27.67 3.71 -10.02
CA ASN A 126 -26.46 4.53 -9.94
C ASN A 126 -25.29 3.77 -9.29
N LEU A 127 -25.56 3.01 -8.25
CA LEU A 127 -24.56 2.22 -7.54
C LEU A 127 -23.97 1.11 -8.42
N PHE A 128 -24.84 0.36 -9.11
CA PHE A 128 -24.41 -0.69 -10.03
C PHE A 128 -23.67 -0.11 -11.24
N THR A 129 -24.14 1.02 -11.79
CA THR A 129 -23.45 1.72 -12.88
C THR A 129 -22.06 2.19 -12.45
N TYR A 130 -21.92 2.73 -11.24
CA TYR A 130 -20.64 3.16 -10.69
C TYR A 130 -19.68 1.98 -10.50
N PHE A 131 -20.14 0.88 -9.90
CA PHE A 131 -19.32 -0.31 -9.75
C PHE A 131 -18.91 -0.93 -11.08
N ASN A 132 -19.78 -0.90 -12.09
CA ASN A 132 -19.46 -1.47 -13.39
C ASN A 132 -18.37 -0.70 -14.15
N LYS A 133 -18.26 0.61 -13.90
CA LYS A 133 -17.21 1.47 -14.49
C LYS A 133 -15.86 1.38 -13.80
N ARG A 134 -15.78 0.75 -12.62
CA ARG A 134 -14.51 0.55 -11.91
C ARG A 134 -13.97 -0.84 -12.18
N CYS A 135 -12.67 -0.93 -12.44
CA CYS A 135 -11.96 -2.20 -12.56
C CYS A 135 -10.95 -2.33 -11.42
N PHE A 136 -10.73 -3.56 -10.95
CA PHE A 136 -9.60 -3.83 -10.06
C PHE A 136 -8.31 -3.51 -10.80
N SER A 137 -7.41 -2.78 -10.15
CA SER A 137 -6.12 -2.39 -10.72
C SER A 137 -5.02 -3.44 -10.45
N THR A 138 -5.28 -4.41 -9.58
CA THR A 138 -4.30 -5.40 -9.12
C THR A 138 -4.92 -6.78 -8.87
N GLY A 139 -4.06 -7.80 -8.74
CA GLY A 139 -4.45 -9.18 -8.41
C GLY A 139 -5.05 -9.98 -9.58
N LYS A 140 -5.50 -11.21 -9.30
CA LYS A 140 -6.09 -12.13 -10.30
C LYS A 140 -7.37 -11.60 -11.00
N TRP A 141 -7.95 -10.53 -10.44
CA TRP A 141 -9.14 -9.87 -10.96
C TRP A 141 -8.82 -8.54 -11.64
N LYS A 142 -7.55 -8.23 -11.91
CA LYS A 142 -7.15 -7.00 -12.60
C LYS A 142 -7.89 -6.87 -13.93
N GLY A 143 -8.48 -5.70 -14.18
CA GLY A 143 -9.26 -5.42 -15.39
C GLY A 143 -10.73 -5.83 -15.30
N PHE A 144 -11.13 -6.61 -14.30
CA PHE A 144 -12.53 -6.98 -14.09
C PHE A 144 -13.23 -5.99 -13.16
N SER A 145 -14.53 -5.76 -13.40
CA SER A 145 -15.34 -4.96 -12.48
C SER A 145 -15.77 -5.78 -11.25
N PRO A 146 -16.04 -5.13 -10.11
CA PRO A 146 -16.63 -5.78 -8.94
C PRO A 146 -17.88 -6.61 -9.26
N LEU A 147 -18.70 -6.15 -10.21
CA LEU A 147 -19.90 -6.87 -10.67
C LEU A 147 -19.57 -8.15 -11.45
N MET A 148 -18.58 -8.09 -12.35
CA MET A 148 -18.13 -9.27 -13.08
C MET A 148 -17.60 -10.33 -12.12
N ARG A 149 -16.81 -9.93 -11.12
CA ARG A 149 -16.33 -10.85 -10.08
C ARG A 149 -17.48 -11.46 -9.28
N ALA A 150 -18.45 -10.65 -8.85
CA ALA A 150 -19.60 -11.16 -8.10
C ALA A 150 -20.40 -12.18 -8.92
N ARG A 151 -20.59 -11.93 -10.22
CA ARG A 151 -21.22 -12.87 -11.14
C ARG A 151 -20.43 -14.18 -11.27
N PHE A 152 -19.10 -14.13 -11.39
CA PHE A 152 -18.28 -15.35 -11.42
C PHE A 152 -18.28 -16.15 -10.11
N GLN A 153 -18.58 -15.50 -8.98
CA GLN A 153 -18.48 -16.12 -7.65
C GLN A 153 -19.83 -16.64 -7.14
N TYR A 154 -20.95 -16.07 -7.60
CA TYR A 154 -22.28 -16.34 -7.04
C TYR A 154 -23.37 -16.54 -8.10
N GLY A 155 -23.04 -16.43 -9.40
CA GLY A 155 -23.99 -16.54 -10.51
C GLY A 155 -23.67 -17.69 -11.45
#